data_AF-A0A0H0XTE2-F1
#
_entry.id   AF-A0A0H0XTE2-F1
#
_cell.length_a   1.000
_cell.length_b   1.000
_cell.length_c   1.000
_cell.angle_alpha   90.00
_cell.angle_beta   90.00
_cell.angle_gamma   90.00
#
_symmetry.space_group_name_H-M   'P 1'
#
loop_
_entity.id
_entity.type
_entity.pdbx_description
1 polymer ?
#
loop_
_entity_poly.entity_id
_entity_poly.type
_entity_poly.pdbx_seq_one_letter_code
_entity_poly.pdbx_strand_id
1 'polypeptide(L)'
;MPAAVAASQEHGQGHGQLHDPAPGSMFDLSHWKITLPQDDDGDNRPDEVAVGDIDDYSHPDFFYLDTDGRMVFTAPNRAITTANSSNTRSELRQMLRGSNTRIGTHAPGNNFAVRARRDSDQYGSIGGRMQATLRVDHVAVNAMHPDRNPAYSVVVGQIHSVGYDDTSSGFGFGNEPIKIYYKKWPGHETGSVFWTYERNLARDNPDRSDIAVPVFGNLWDNAEDPGENGIALGEDFTYEINVHNNTMYVTFTNERLGTVGHAVSLVQGVDELDNAQSYGGDSLYFKAGAYNQCSTRTQDGFWYAGCAGTGDWQVDRTNGDYTQVSFSRLVVGPSVPFEGAVE
;
A
#
# COMPACT_ATOMS: atom_id res chain seq x y z
N MET A 1 6.76 9.40 75.06
CA MET A 1 5.58 8.91 74.34
C MET A 1 5.21 9.89 73.25
N PRO A 2 5.44 9.54 71.97
CA PRO A 2 4.69 10.10 70.86
C PRO A 2 3.89 8.99 70.15
N ALA A 3 2.66 9.31 69.77
CA ALA A 3 1.76 8.43 69.06
C ALA A 3 2.19 8.31 67.58
N ALA A 4 2.31 7.07 67.09
CA ALA A 4 2.52 6.78 65.69
C ALA A 4 1.18 6.87 64.94
N VAL A 5 1.17 7.63 63.85
CA VAL A 5 0.06 7.72 62.90
C VAL A 5 0.10 6.48 62.01
N ALA A 6 -0.95 5.65 62.10
CA ALA A 6 -1.14 4.50 61.22
C ALA A 6 -1.66 4.99 59.86
N ALA A 7 -0.90 4.74 58.80
CA ALA A 7 -1.36 4.88 57.43
C ALA A 7 -2.27 3.70 57.09
N SER A 8 -3.52 3.99 56.75
CA SER A 8 -4.47 3.03 56.18
C SER A 8 -4.07 2.73 54.74
N GLN A 9 -3.77 1.46 54.45
CA GLN A 9 -3.69 0.93 53.09
C GLN A 9 -5.10 0.82 52.52
N GLU A 10 -5.43 1.63 51.49
CA GLU A 10 -6.56 1.33 50.61
C GLU A 10 -6.11 0.32 49.55
N HIS A 11 -6.81 -0.82 49.51
CA HIS A 11 -6.65 -1.87 48.51
C HIS A 11 -7.24 -1.42 47.17
N GLY A 12 -6.54 -1.79 46.10
CA GLY A 12 -6.83 -1.36 44.74
C GLY A 12 -8.14 -1.88 44.17
N GLN A 13 -8.73 -1.06 43.30
CA GLN A 13 -9.59 -1.52 42.22
C GLN A 13 -8.79 -1.37 40.93
N GLY A 14 -8.46 -2.50 40.31
CA GLY A 14 -7.88 -2.52 38.98
C GLY A 14 -8.90 -2.03 37.97
N HIS A 15 -8.65 -0.86 37.39
CA HIS A 15 -9.27 -0.50 36.12
C HIS A 15 -8.72 -1.48 35.08
N GLY A 16 -9.56 -2.42 34.62
CA GLY A 16 -9.26 -3.17 33.41
C GLY A 16 -9.08 -2.15 32.29
N GLN A 17 -7.87 -2.08 31.72
CA GLN A 17 -7.66 -1.37 30.47
C GLN A 17 -8.61 -1.99 29.45
N LEU A 18 -9.61 -1.23 29.02
CA LEU A 18 -10.31 -1.54 27.78
C LEU A 18 -9.25 -1.45 26.70
N HIS A 19 -8.86 -2.59 26.14
CA HIS A 19 -8.02 -2.62 24.94
C HIS A 19 -8.83 -1.97 23.82
N ASP A 20 -8.25 -0.99 23.14
CA ASP A 20 -8.87 -0.42 21.95
C ASP A 20 -9.12 -1.53 20.92
N PRO A 21 -10.24 -1.50 20.20
CA PRO A 21 -10.58 -2.55 19.24
C PRO A 21 -9.53 -2.63 18.13
N ALA A 22 -9.09 -3.84 17.80
CA ALA A 22 -8.22 -4.09 16.66
C ALA A 22 -8.94 -3.82 15.32
N PRO A 23 -8.21 -3.45 14.25
CA PRO A 23 -8.81 -3.29 12.92
C PRO A 23 -9.66 -4.46 12.42
N GLY A 24 -9.31 -5.70 12.75
CA GLY A 24 -10.11 -6.89 12.38
C GLY A 24 -11.51 -6.94 12.98
N SER A 25 -11.81 -6.12 13.99
CA SER A 25 -13.18 -5.99 14.52
C SER A 25 -14.15 -5.24 13.59
N MET A 26 -13.61 -4.45 12.64
CA MET A 26 -14.39 -3.61 11.72
C MET A 26 -14.14 -3.98 10.24
N PHE A 27 -13.01 -4.61 9.94
CA PHE A 27 -12.60 -5.00 8.59
C PHE A 27 -12.43 -6.50 8.51
N ASP A 28 -12.84 -7.10 7.38
CA ASP A 28 -12.53 -8.49 7.09
C ASP A 28 -11.04 -8.61 6.71
N LEU A 29 -10.23 -9.07 7.66
CA LEU A 29 -8.79 -9.27 7.47
C LEU A 29 -8.41 -10.75 7.24
N SER A 30 -9.40 -11.65 7.05
CA SER A 30 -9.19 -13.09 6.95
C SER A 30 -8.39 -13.54 5.72
N HIS A 31 -8.14 -12.60 4.79
CA HIS A 31 -7.36 -12.78 3.58
C HIS A 31 -6.18 -11.81 3.49
N TRP A 32 -5.66 -11.36 4.62
CA TRP A 32 -4.55 -10.41 4.67
C TRP A 32 -3.49 -10.82 5.68
N LYS A 33 -2.23 -10.56 5.34
CA LYS A 33 -1.17 -10.37 6.33
C LYS A 33 -0.74 -8.91 6.28
N ILE A 34 -0.10 -8.39 7.31
CA ILE A 34 0.47 -7.05 7.31
C ILE A 34 1.97 -7.10 7.53
N THR A 35 2.71 -6.21 6.86
CA THR A 35 4.11 -5.90 7.15
C THR A 35 4.17 -4.53 7.83
N LEU A 36 4.92 -4.42 8.94
CA LEU A 36 5.03 -3.22 9.76
C LEU A 36 6.43 -2.60 9.67
N PRO A 37 6.58 -1.29 9.93
CA PRO A 37 7.87 -0.59 9.85
C PRO A 37 8.65 -0.69 11.18
N GLN A 38 8.80 -1.89 11.73
CA GLN A 38 9.49 -2.18 12.98
C GLN A 38 10.15 -3.56 12.94
N ASP A 39 11.07 -3.81 13.85
CA ASP A 39 11.85 -5.05 14.01
C ASP A 39 11.93 -5.35 15.51
N ASP A 40 10.81 -5.78 16.09
CA ASP A 40 10.72 -5.99 17.54
C ASP A 40 11.48 -7.24 18.00
N ASP A 41 11.64 -8.24 17.11
CA ASP A 41 12.35 -9.49 17.40
C ASP A 41 13.86 -9.45 17.09
N GLY A 42 14.33 -8.40 16.41
CA GLY A 42 15.74 -8.13 16.14
C GLY A 42 16.35 -8.99 15.04
N ASP A 43 15.53 -9.57 14.15
CA ASP A 43 15.99 -10.44 13.06
C ASP A 43 16.50 -9.66 11.82
N ASN A 44 16.47 -8.32 11.87
CA ASN A 44 16.78 -7.39 10.76
C ASN A 44 15.82 -7.50 9.58
N ARG A 45 14.55 -7.78 9.84
CA ARG A 45 13.47 -7.73 8.86
C ARG A 45 12.29 -6.95 9.45
N PRO A 46 11.43 -6.37 8.59
CA PRO A 46 10.19 -5.81 9.07
C PRO A 46 9.30 -6.92 9.63
N ASP A 47 8.71 -6.66 10.79
CA ASP A 47 7.74 -7.55 11.43
C ASP A 47 6.57 -7.80 10.49
N GLU A 48 6.07 -9.03 10.51
CA GLU A 48 4.84 -9.42 9.81
C GLU A 48 3.85 -10.04 10.78
N VAL A 49 2.58 -9.65 10.68
CA VAL A 49 1.48 -10.31 11.40
C VAL A 49 0.71 -11.18 10.41
N ALA A 50 0.66 -12.47 10.72
CA ALA A 50 0.07 -13.47 9.85
C ALA A 50 -1.47 -13.40 9.84
N VAL A 51 -2.08 -14.04 8.83
CA VAL A 51 -3.54 -14.10 8.66
C VAL A 51 -4.28 -14.63 9.89
N GLY A 52 -3.67 -15.56 10.63
CA GLY A 52 -4.29 -16.16 11.81
C GLY A 52 -4.33 -15.23 13.03
N ASP A 53 -3.53 -14.16 13.02
CA ASP A 53 -3.30 -13.30 14.18
C ASP A 53 -3.76 -11.86 13.93
N ILE A 54 -3.92 -11.45 12.67
CA ILE A 54 -4.18 -10.06 12.28
C ILE A 54 -5.55 -9.54 12.74
N ASP A 55 -6.55 -10.41 12.91
CA ASP A 55 -7.90 -10.00 13.31
C ASP A 55 -7.92 -9.37 14.71
N ASP A 56 -7.06 -9.84 15.60
CA ASP A 56 -6.92 -9.39 16.99
C ASP A 56 -5.73 -8.43 17.20
N TYR A 57 -5.00 -8.11 16.13
CA TYR A 57 -3.77 -7.33 16.23
C TYR A 57 -3.99 -5.83 16.03
N SER A 58 -3.34 -5.01 16.86
CA SER A 58 -3.20 -3.58 16.65
C SER A 58 -1.82 -3.10 17.10
N HIS A 59 -1.25 -2.15 16.36
CA HIS A 59 -0.10 -1.35 16.78
C HIS A 59 -0.50 0.12 16.95
N PRO A 60 -0.28 0.75 18.12
CA PRO A 60 -0.81 2.08 18.44
C PRO A 60 -0.32 3.21 17.52
N ASP A 61 0.82 3.01 16.85
CA ASP A 61 1.39 4.00 15.96
C ASP A 61 1.25 3.65 14.47
N PHE A 62 1.21 2.35 14.14
CA PHE A 62 1.45 1.89 12.76
C PHE A 62 0.26 1.18 12.13
N PHE A 63 -0.64 0.59 12.94
CA PHE A 63 -1.80 -0.13 12.45
C PHE A 63 -2.89 -0.23 13.52
N TYR A 64 -3.89 0.64 13.47
CA TYR A 64 -4.92 0.74 14.51
C TYR A 64 -6.24 1.28 13.98
N LEU A 65 -7.29 1.25 14.80
CA LEU A 65 -8.55 1.95 14.51
C LEU A 65 -8.52 3.35 15.10
N ASP A 66 -8.81 4.37 14.29
CA ASP A 66 -9.09 5.71 14.82
C ASP A 66 -10.44 5.77 15.55
N THR A 67 -10.75 6.92 16.14
CA THR A 67 -12.00 7.12 16.90
C THR A 67 -13.27 7.01 16.06
N ASP A 68 -13.15 7.11 14.73
CA ASP A 68 -14.25 6.97 13.78
C ASP A 68 -14.34 5.54 13.21
N GLY A 69 -13.49 4.61 13.68
CA GLY A 69 -13.42 3.23 13.21
C GLY A 69 -12.72 3.08 11.86
N ARG A 70 -11.90 4.04 11.41
CA ARG A 70 -11.07 3.89 10.22
C ARG A 70 -9.80 3.10 10.55
N MET A 71 -9.42 2.21 9.65
CA MET A 71 -8.17 1.45 9.73
C MET A 71 -7.01 2.32 9.26
N VAL A 72 -6.15 2.72 10.20
CA VAL A 72 -5.02 3.61 10.00
C VAL A 72 -3.75 2.82 9.71
N PHE A 73 -3.00 3.27 8.71
CA PHE A 73 -1.67 2.78 8.38
C PHE A 73 -0.66 3.93 8.43
N THR A 74 0.43 3.74 9.16
CA THR A 74 1.49 4.77 9.28
C THR A 74 2.85 4.16 8.98
N ALA A 75 3.66 4.86 8.18
CA ALA A 75 5.02 4.44 7.84
C ALA A 75 6.00 5.63 7.93
N PRO A 76 6.99 5.60 8.87
CA PRO A 76 8.04 6.61 8.92
C PRO A 76 8.94 6.53 7.68
N ASN A 77 9.60 7.63 7.29
CA ASN A 77 10.51 7.62 6.14
C ASN A 77 11.69 6.65 6.34
N ARG A 78 12.11 6.46 7.59
CA ARG A 78 13.20 5.56 7.97
C ARG A 78 12.73 4.53 8.99
N ALA A 79 12.84 3.26 8.59
CA ALA A 79 12.69 2.10 9.45
C ALA A 79 13.36 0.90 8.75
N ILE A 80 13.30 -0.27 9.37
CA ILE A 80 13.65 -1.53 8.71
C ILE A 80 12.78 -1.73 7.46
N THR A 81 13.32 -2.38 6.42
CA THR A 81 12.64 -2.57 5.14
C THR A 81 12.83 -4.00 4.64
N THR A 82 11.92 -4.46 3.77
CA THR A 82 12.06 -5.76 3.10
C THR A 82 13.27 -5.76 2.16
N ALA A 83 13.92 -6.92 1.97
CA ALA A 83 15.15 -7.06 1.19
C ALA A 83 15.16 -6.38 -0.20
N ASN A 84 14.01 -6.33 -0.88
CA ASN A 84 13.90 -5.82 -2.26
C ASN A 84 13.42 -4.37 -2.36
N SER A 85 13.23 -3.67 -1.24
CA SER A 85 12.74 -2.28 -1.21
C SER A 85 13.61 -1.41 -0.32
N SER A 86 13.76 -0.15 -0.71
CA SER A 86 14.37 0.92 0.12
C SER A 86 13.35 1.70 0.94
N ASN A 87 12.08 1.32 0.83
CA ASN A 87 10.94 2.10 1.26
C ASN A 87 10.18 1.34 2.36
N THR A 88 9.82 2.07 3.40
CA THR A 88 9.09 1.55 4.56
C THR A 88 7.61 1.37 4.23
N ARG A 89 6.93 0.54 5.02
CA ARG A 89 5.51 0.30 4.84
C ARG A 89 4.83 -0.12 6.15
N SER A 90 3.58 0.31 6.29
CA SER A 90 2.56 -0.41 7.05
C SER A 90 1.52 -0.80 6.02
N GLU A 91 1.56 -2.05 5.56
CA GLU A 91 0.84 -2.43 4.34
C GLU A 91 0.40 -3.89 4.34
N LEU A 92 -0.86 -4.08 3.94
CA LEU A 92 -1.46 -5.40 3.80
C LEU A 92 -1.00 -6.07 2.50
N ARG A 93 -0.87 -7.39 2.55
CA ARG A 93 -0.63 -8.28 1.40
C ARG A 93 -1.71 -9.33 1.35
N GLN A 94 -2.42 -9.43 0.23
CA GLN A 94 -3.54 -10.36 0.08
C GLN A 94 -3.08 -11.82 0.16
N MET A 95 -3.75 -12.64 0.94
CA MET A 95 -3.51 -14.06 1.18
C MET A 95 -4.77 -14.85 0.81
N LEU A 96 -4.98 -15.17 -0.47
CA LEU A 96 -6.19 -15.91 -0.91
C LEU A 96 -6.35 -17.26 -0.19
N ARG A 97 -5.25 -17.87 0.26
CA ARG A 97 -5.26 -19.11 1.06
C ARG A 97 -5.89 -18.95 2.45
N GLY A 98 -6.16 -17.72 2.89
CA GLY A 98 -6.53 -17.41 4.27
C GLY A 98 -5.50 -17.94 5.26
N SER A 99 -5.96 -18.60 6.32
CA SER A 99 -5.11 -19.23 7.34
C SER A 99 -4.49 -20.57 6.93
N ASN A 100 -4.77 -21.10 5.72
CA ASN A 100 -4.25 -22.40 5.29
C ASN A 100 -2.78 -22.32 4.83
N THR A 101 -1.86 -22.47 5.78
CA THR A 101 -0.40 -22.40 5.53
C THR A 101 0.19 -23.58 4.77
N ARG A 102 -0.59 -24.64 4.45
CA ARG A 102 -0.17 -25.73 3.56
C ARG A 102 0.06 -25.27 2.11
N ILE A 103 -0.61 -24.19 1.71
CA ILE A 103 -0.40 -23.54 0.42
C ILE A 103 0.68 -22.48 0.63
N GLY A 104 1.83 -22.56 -0.05
CA GLY A 104 2.92 -21.59 0.12
C GLY A 104 2.52 -20.15 -0.26
N THR A 105 3.22 -19.14 0.29
CA THR A 105 2.86 -17.72 0.07
C THR A 105 2.91 -17.36 -1.42
N HIS A 106 3.91 -17.87 -2.14
CA HIS A 106 4.12 -17.64 -3.58
C HIS A 106 3.45 -18.69 -4.47
N ALA A 107 2.72 -19.65 -3.89
CA ALA A 107 2.09 -20.72 -4.65
C ALA A 107 0.84 -20.23 -5.41
N PRO A 108 0.49 -20.86 -6.56
CA PRO A 108 -0.70 -20.48 -7.33
C PRO A 108 -1.97 -20.37 -6.50
N GLY A 109 -2.26 -21.35 -5.62
CA GLY A 109 -3.47 -21.35 -4.79
C GLY A 109 -3.61 -20.20 -3.77
N ASN A 110 -2.58 -19.36 -3.60
CA ASN A 110 -2.62 -18.20 -2.70
C ASN A 110 -2.60 -16.85 -3.45
N ASN A 111 -2.50 -16.90 -4.78
CA ASN A 111 -2.37 -15.73 -5.65
C ASN A 111 -3.43 -15.84 -6.76
N PHE A 112 -3.75 -14.72 -7.40
CA PHE A 112 -4.59 -14.74 -8.59
C PHE A 112 -3.75 -14.68 -9.86
N ALA A 113 -4.39 -14.95 -10.98
CA ALA A 113 -3.79 -14.77 -12.30
C ALA A 113 -4.82 -14.26 -13.31
N VAL A 114 -4.36 -13.69 -14.42
CA VAL A 114 -5.23 -13.40 -15.56
C VAL A 114 -5.69 -14.68 -16.24
N ARG A 115 -6.84 -14.62 -16.93
CA ARG A 115 -7.45 -15.80 -17.55
C ARG A 115 -6.57 -16.46 -18.61
N ALA A 116 -5.84 -15.67 -19.40
CA ALA A 116 -4.98 -16.17 -20.47
C ALA A 116 -3.70 -16.87 -19.97
N ARG A 117 -3.37 -16.75 -18.67
CA ARG A 117 -2.25 -17.46 -18.10
C ARG A 117 -2.41 -18.96 -18.28
N ARG A 118 -1.34 -19.65 -18.69
CA ARG A 118 -1.29 -21.11 -18.70
C ARG A 118 -1.53 -21.64 -17.29
N ASP A 119 -2.42 -22.61 -17.14
CA ASP A 119 -2.80 -23.21 -15.86
C ASP A 119 -3.47 -22.22 -14.88
N SER A 120 -4.17 -21.19 -15.41
CA SER A 120 -4.90 -20.19 -14.60
C SER A 120 -5.97 -20.81 -13.69
N ASP A 121 -6.47 -22.00 -14.00
CA ASP A 121 -7.39 -22.79 -13.19
C ASP A 121 -6.77 -23.38 -11.91
N GLN A 122 -5.44 -23.37 -11.79
CA GLN A 122 -4.72 -23.79 -10.57
C GLN A 122 -4.52 -22.66 -9.55
N TYR A 123 -4.86 -21.42 -9.93
CA TYR A 123 -4.69 -20.25 -9.07
C TYR A 123 -5.83 -20.12 -8.06
N GLY A 124 -5.58 -19.40 -6.97
CA GLY A 124 -6.60 -19.12 -5.95
C GLY A 124 -7.82 -18.39 -6.52
N SER A 125 -7.62 -17.60 -7.58
CA SER A 125 -8.68 -17.05 -8.40
C SER A 125 -8.18 -16.66 -9.80
N ILE A 126 -9.12 -16.58 -10.76
CA ILE A 126 -8.89 -15.94 -12.06
C ILE A 126 -9.36 -14.49 -11.97
N GLY A 127 -8.40 -13.57 -11.93
CA GLY A 127 -8.62 -12.17 -11.61
C GLY A 127 -9.02 -11.96 -10.15
N GLY A 128 -9.46 -10.74 -9.85
CA GLY A 128 -9.89 -10.35 -8.52
C GLY A 128 -10.34 -8.90 -8.50
N ARG A 129 -11.04 -8.51 -7.45
CA ARG A 129 -11.51 -7.14 -7.22
C ARG A 129 -11.05 -6.67 -5.85
N MET A 130 -10.47 -5.47 -5.79
CA MET A 130 -10.18 -4.75 -4.55
C MET A 130 -10.85 -3.38 -4.60
N GLN A 131 -11.59 -3.03 -3.55
CA GLN A 131 -12.25 -1.74 -3.42
C GLN A 131 -11.85 -1.09 -2.11
N ALA A 132 -11.52 0.20 -2.14
CA ALA A 132 -11.17 0.96 -0.96
C ALA A 132 -11.78 2.35 -0.96
N THR A 133 -12.18 2.83 0.21
CA THR A 133 -12.46 4.25 0.48
C THR A 133 -11.51 4.68 1.58
N LEU A 134 -10.75 5.74 1.31
CA LEU A 134 -9.70 6.21 2.19
C LEU A 134 -9.51 7.72 2.08
N ARG A 135 -8.71 8.25 3.01
CA ARG A 135 -8.08 9.56 2.92
C ARG A 135 -6.59 9.42 3.24
N VAL A 136 -5.79 10.32 2.68
CA VAL A 136 -4.40 10.48 3.10
C VAL A 136 -4.36 11.53 4.19
N ASP A 137 -3.89 11.16 5.38
CA ASP A 137 -3.85 12.07 6.53
C ASP A 137 -2.54 12.87 6.56
N HIS A 138 -1.44 12.25 6.12
CA HIS A 138 -0.12 12.88 6.10
C HIS A 138 0.80 12.28 5.03
N VAL A 139 1.69 13.10 4.48
CA VAL A 139 2.85 12.66 3.67
C VAL A 139 4.09 13.37 4.17
N ALA A 140 5.26 12.81 3.87
CA ALA A 140 6.54 13.40 4.25
C ALA A 140 6.61 14.85 3.78
N VAL A 141 7.24 15.72 4.58
CA VAL A 141 7.35 17.16 4.25
C VAL A 141 8.80 17.62 4.02
N ASN A 142 9.79 16.78 4.31
CA ASN A 142 11.21 17.11 4.20
C ASN A 142 11.93 16.16 3.23
N ALA A 143 12.45 16.69 2.13
CA ALA A 143 13.28 15.95 1.18
C ALA A 143 14.53 16.75 0.77
N MET A 144 15.68 16.07 0.74
CA MET A 144 16.92 16.66 0.23
C MET A 144 16.86 16.89 -1.29
N HIS A 145 16.17 16.02 -2.02
CA HIS A 145 15.95 16.13 -3.46
C HIS A 145 14.44 16.20 -3.75
N PRO A 146 13.80 17.37 -3.53
CA PRO A 146 12.36 17.54 -3.74
C PRO A 146 11.92 17.30 -5.17
N ASP A 147 12.82 17.48 -6.14
CA ASP A 147 12.61 17.29 -7.57
C ASP A 147 12.52 15.80 -7.99
N ARG A 148 12.86 14.87 -7.10
CA ARG A 148 12.69 13.43 -7.38
C ARG A 148 11.21 13.07 -7.31
N ASN A 149 10.69 12.45 -8.36
CA ASN A 149 9.27 12.10 -8.49
C ASN A 149 8.65 11.45 -7.23
N PRO A 150 9.31 10.51 -6.53
CA PRO A 150 8.72 9.84 -5.35
C PRO A 150 8.65 10.71 -4.09
N ALA A 151 9.35 11.85 -4.04
CA ALA A 151 9.30 12.75 -2.89
C ALA A 151 7.84 13.13 -2.56
N TYR A 152 7.54 13.19 -1.26
CA TYR A 152 6.23 13.62 -0.74
C TYR A 152 5.03 12.78 -1.22
N SER A 153 5.27 11.49 -1.51
CA SER A 153 4.23 10.60 -2.01
C SER A 153 4.11 9.30 -1.21
N VAL A 154 2.92 8.73 -1.27
CA VAL A 154 2.56 7.44 -0.68
C VAL A 154 1.80 6.62 -1.70
N VAL A 155 2.10 5.33 -1.76
CA VAL A 155 1.31 4.36 -2.49
C VAL A 155 0.26 3.77 -1.56
N VAL A 156 -1.02 3.83 -1.96
CA VAL A 156 -2.17 3.44 -1.15
C VAL A 156 -2.81 2.10 -1.54
N GLY A 157 -2.55 1.65 -2.77
CA GLY A 157 -3.08 0.40 -3.30
C GLY A 157 -2.26 -0.11 -4.47
N GLN A 158 -2.11 -1.43 -4.59
CA GLN A 158 -1.28 -2.06 -5.60
C GLN A 158 -1.85 -3.39 -6.10
N ILE A 159 -1.46 -3.77 -7.31
CA ILE A 159 -1.24 -5.18 -7.66
C ILE A 159 0.26 -5.36 -7.76
N HIS A 160 0.77 -6.45 -7.22
CA HIS A 160 2.17 -6.81 -7.31
C HIS A 160 2.30 -8.24 -7.85
N SER A 161 3.26 -8.47 -8.75
CA SER A 161 3.59 -9.83 -9.21
C SER A 161 4.50 -10.55 -8.21
N VAL A 162 4.41 -11.87 -8.10
CA VAL A 162 5.33 -12.63 -7.25
C VAL A 162 6.74 -12.58 -7.85
N GLY A 163 7.72 -12.17 -7.05
CA GLY A 163 9.13 -12.27 -7.40
C GLY A 163 9.62 -13.72 -7.27
N TYR A 164 10.23 -14.25 -8.32
CA TYR A 164 10.88 -15.57 -8.34
C TYR A 164 12.39 -15.43 -8.52
N ASP A 165 13.16 -16.35 -7.94
CA ASP A 165 14.62 -16.40 -8.16
C ASP A 165 14.96 -16.79 -9.62
N ASP A 166 14.13 -17.64 -10.23
CA ASP A 166 14.22 -18.02 -11.64
C ASP A 166 13.17 -17.27 -12.47
N THR A 167 13.65 -16.34 -13.29
CA THR A 167 12.84 -15.53 -14.21
C THR A 167 13.09 -15.88 -15.68
N SER A 168 13.70 -17.04 -15.97
CA SER A 168 14.00 -17.50 -17.34
C SER A 168 12.74 -17.68 -18.20
N SER A 169 11.57 -17.80 -17.59
CA SER A 169 10.27 -17.80 -18.27
C SER A 169 9.87 -16.45 -18.88
N GLY A 170 10.57 -15.37 -18.54
CA GLY A 170 10.19 -13.99 -18.88
C GLY A 170 9.16 -13.37 -17.93
N PHE A 171 8.85 -14.03 -16.80
CA PHE A 171 7.90 -13.57 -15.79
C PHE A 171 8.46 -13.78 -14.39
N GLY A 172 7.81 -13.19 -13.39
CA GLY A 172 8.20 -13.31 -11.99
C GLY A 172 9.24 -12.29 -11.56
N PHE A 173 9.35 -11.14 -12.25
CA PHE A 173 10.31 -10.10 -11.89
C PHE A 173 9.94 -9.36 -10.60
N GLY A 174 8.70 -9.52 -10.12
CA GLY A 174 8.21 -8.79 -8.96
C GLY A 174 7.83 -7.35 -9.30
N ASN A 175 7.45 -7.07 -10.55
CA ASN A 175 6.98 -5.75 -10.99
C ASN A 175 5.50 -5.53 -10.64
N GLU A 176 5.05 -4.28 -10.71
CA GLU A 176 3.71 -3.88 -10.30
C GLU A 176 2.81 -3.45 -11.48
N PRO A 177 1.75 -4.22 -11.83
CA PRO A 177 0.76 -3.80 -12.82
C PRO A 177 0.06 -2.48 -12.50
N ILE A 178 -0.06 -2.16 -11.21
CA ILE A 178 -0.60 -0.89 -10.73
C ILE A 178 0.00 -0.52 -9.39
N LYS A 179 0.42 0.74 -9.26
CA LYS A 179 0.65 1.43 -7.99
C LYS A 179 -0.19 2.70 -7.96
N ILE A 180 -1.10 2.84 -7.00
CA ILE A 180 -1.93 4.05 -6.82
C ILE A 180 -1.20 4.99 -5.88
N TYR A 181 -0.85 6.17 -6.36
CA TYR A 181 -0.13 7.20 -5.62
C TYR A 181 -1.06 8.31 -5.17
N TYR A 182 -0.75 8.86 -4.00
CA TYR A 182 -1.07 10.23 -3.63
C TYR A 182 0.24 11.00 -3.44
N LYS A 183 0.36 12.18 -4.03
CA LYS A 183 1.51 13.09 -3.83
C LYS A 183 1.03 14.48 -3.48
N LYS A 184 1.62 15.09 -2.46
CA LYS A 184 1.34 16.48 -2.10
C LYS A 184 2.62 17.21 -1.75
N TRP A 185 2.89 18.30 -2.47
CA TRP A 185 4.04 19.14 -2.19
C TRP A 185 3.87 19.93 -0.87
N PRO A 186 4.97 20.21 -0.14
CA PRO A 186 4.93 21.11 1.01
C PRO A 186 4.34 22.48 0.62
N GLY A 187 3.43 23.00 1.46
CA GLY A 187 2.80 24.30 1.25
C GLY A 187 1.61 24.34 0.29
N HIS A 188 1.36 23.29 -0.50
CA HIS A 188 0.13 23.19 -1.29
C HIS A 188 -1.07 22.90 -0.38
N GLU A 189 -2.28 23.27 -0.78
CA GLU A 189 -3.50 22.90 -0.04
C GLU A 189 -3.98 21.50 -0.43
N THR A 190 -3.82 21.13 -1.70
CA THR A 190 -4.23 19.82 -2.22
C THR A 190 -3.06 19.04 -2.83
N GLY A 191 -3.21 17.72 -2.87
CA GLY A 191 -2.32 16.79 -3.54
C GLY A 191 -2.97 16.23 -4.81
N SER A 192 -2.21 15.42 -5.52
CA SER A 192 -2.66 14.72 -6.73
C SER A 192 -2.78 13.23 -6.48
N VAL A 193 -3.79 12.61 -7.09
CA VAL A 193 -3.97 11.16 -7.19
C VAL A 193 -3.66 10.76 -8.63
N PHE A 194 -2.82 9.74 -8.78
CA PHE A 194 -2.48 9.14 -10.06
C PHE A 194 -2.11 7.68 -9.83
N TRP A 195 -1.95 6.90 -10.87
CA TRP A 195 -1.42 5.54 -10.74
C TRP A 195 -0.36 5.28 -11.79
N THR A 196 0.51 4.30 -11.56
CA THR A 196 1.52 3.88 -12.52
C THR A 196 1.29 2.45 -12.98
N TYR A 197 1.57 2.19 -14.25
CA TYR A 197 1.78 0.85 -14.80
C TYR A 197 3.28 0.61 -14.97
N GLU A 198 3.84 -0.40 -14.31
CA GLU A 198 5.23 -0.79 -14.55
C GLU A 198 5.32 -1.82 -15.68
N ARG A 199 6.15 -1.58 -16.70
CA ARG A 199 6.43 -2.59 -17.73
C ARG A 199 7.03 -3.85 -17.10
N ASN A 200 6.57 -5.03 -17.51
CA ASN A 200 6.95 -6.30 -16.91
C ASN A 200 8.28 -6.86 -17.46
N LEU A 201 9.37 -6.16 -17.15
CA LEU A 201 10.71 -6.45 -17.62
C LEU A 201 11.68 -6.68 -16.46
N ALA A 202 12.81 -7.31 -16.75
CA ALA A 202 13.89 -7.50 -15.78
C ALA A 202 14.38 -6.16 -15.20
N ARG A 203 14.85 -6.18 -13.95
CA ARG A 203 15.23 -4.99 -13.17
C ARG A 203 16.27 -4.10 -13.87
N ASP A 204 17.20 -4.69 -14.61
CA ASP A 204 18.29 -4.03 -15.33
C ASP A 204 17.94 -3.68 -16.79
N ASN A 205 16.74 -4.03 -17.25
CA ASN A 205 16.28 -3.65 -18.58
C ASN A 205 16.00 -2.13 -18.62
N PRO A 206 16.63 -1.37 -19.55
CA PRO A 206 16.45 0.08 -19.63
C PRO A 206 15.04 0.52 -20.01
N ASP A 207 14.25 -0.36 -20.63
CA ASP A 207 12.86 -0.07 -21.00
C ASP A 207 11.90 -0.30 -19.83
N ARG A 208 12.35 -0.92 -18.72
CA ARG A 208 11.54 -1.05 -17.50
C ARG A 208 11.28 0.33 -16.91
N SER A 209 10.04 0.77 -16.97
CA SER A 209 9.62 2.09 -16.50
C SER A 209 8.21 2.05 -15.93
N ASP A 210 7.96 2.97 -15.00
CA ASP A 210 6.64 3.31 -14.49
C ASP A 210 5.99 4.36 -15.40
N ILE A 211 4.89 3.99 -16.04
CA ILE A 211 4.09 4.87 -16.89
C ILE A 211 2.96 5.44 -16.04
N ALA A 212 3.02 6.73 -15.75
CA ALA A 212 2.07 7.41 -14.88
C ALA A 212 0.81 7.84 -15.65
N VAL A 213 -0.35 7.63 -15.04
CA VAL A 213 -1.69 7.95 -15.58
C VAL A 213 -2.42 8.83 -14.55
N PRO A 214 -2.84 10.05 -14.93
CA PRO A 214 -3.44 11.00 -14.01
C PRO A 214 -4.85 10.56 -13.57
N VAL A 215 -5.29 11.04 -12.41
CA VAL A 215 -6.68 10.85 -11.94
C VAL A 215 -7.24 12.19 -11.47
N PHE A 216 -6.73 12.71 -10.35
CA PHE A 216 -7.12 13.99 -9.78
C PHE A 216 -5.86 14.85 -9.60
N GLY A 217 -5.85 16.04 -10.15
CA GLY A 217 -4.70 16.94 -10.13
C GLY A 217 -3.66 16.58 -11.20
N ASN A 218 -2.39 16.56 -10.79
CA ASN A 218 -1.23 16.46 -11.67
C ASN A 218 -0.52 15.09 -11.56
N LEU A 219 0.46 14.86 -12.43
CA LEU A 219 1.43 13.76 -12.28
C LEU A 219 2.59 14.16 -11.37
N TRP A 220 3.36 13.17 -10.91
CA TRP A 220 4.45 13.34 -9.94
C TRP A 220 5.62 14.24 -10.37
N ASP A 221 5.76 14.51 -11.66
CA ASP A 221 6.81 15.32 -12.28
C ASP A 221 6.39 16.79 -12.45
N ASN A 222 5.12 17.11 -12.14
CA ASN A 222 4.59 18.45 -12.15
C ASN A 222 4.52 19.00 -10.71
N ALA A 223 5.25 20.11 -10.49
CA ALA A 223 5.36 20.78 -9.20
C ALA A 223 4.29 21.86 -8.96
N GLU A 224 3.42 22.14 -9.93
CA GLU A 224 2.35 23.14 -9.78
C GLU A 224 1.26 22.64 -8.82
N ASP A 225 0.65 23.58 -8.09
CA ASP A 225 -0.47 23.28 -7.19
C ASP A 225 -1.70 22.84 -8.01
N PRO A 226 -2.24 21.62 -7.79
CA PRO A 226 -3.42 21.16 -8.53
C PRO A 226 -4.70 21.92 -8.16
N GLY A 227 -4.70 22.68 -7.06
CA GLY A 227 -5.79 23.55 -6.64
C GLY A 227 -7.13 22.81 -6.54
N GLU A 228 -8.17 23.36 -7.16
CA GLU A 228 -9.50 22.73 -7.17
C GLU A 228 -9.56 21.40 -7.94
N ASN A 229 -8.52 20.99 -8.66
CA ASN A 229 -8.50 19.68 -9.31
C ASN A 229 -7.86 18.59 -8.43
N GLY A 230 -7.25 18.95 -7.30
CA GLY A 230 -6.58 18.03 -6.39
C GLY A 230 -7.45 17.53 -5.24
N ILE A 231 -6.86 16.66 -4.40
CA ILE A 231 -7.45 16.08 -3.19
C ILE A 231 -6.68 16.58 -1.95
N ALA A 232 -7.37 17.21 -1.01
CA ALA A 232 -6.74 17.68 0.24
C ALA A 232 -6.32 16.51 1.15
N LEU A 233 -5.38 16.76 2.07
CA LEU A 233 -5.17 15.82 3.18
C LEU A 233 -6.46 15.74 4.01
N GLY A 234 -6.85 14.54 4.39
CA GLY A 234 -8.10 14.27 5.10
C GLY A 234 -9.36 14.25 4.23
N GLU A 235 -9.26 14.51 2.91
CA GLU A 235 -10.38 14.38 1.96
C GLU A 235 -10.51 12.93 1.48
N ASP A 236 -11.72 12.38 1.57
CA ASP A 236 -11.99 11.01 1.16
C ASP A 236 -12.00 10.88 -0.38
N PHE A 237 -11.43 9.78 -0.87
CA PHE A 237 -11.64 9.28 -2.22
C PHE A 237 -11.76 7.76 -2.21
N THR A 238 -12.37 7.21 -3.25
CA THR A 238 -12.55 5.77 -3.44
C THR A 238 -11.76 5.32 -4.65
N TYR A 239 -11.15 4.14 -4.58
CA TYR A 239 -10.66 3.42 -5.74
C TYR A 239 -11.23 2.01 -5.80
N GLU A 240 -11.31 1.48 -7.01
CA GLU A 240 -11.57 0.07 -7.29
C GLU A 240 -10.60 -0.42 -8.35
N ILE A 241 -9.95 -1.55 -8.06
CA ILE A 241 -9.12 -2.30 -9.00
C ILE A 241 -9.85 -3.61 -9.27
N ASN A 242 -10.32 -3.81 -10.49
CA ASN A 242 -11.05 -4.99 -10.92
C ASN A 242 -10.33 -5.65 -12.10
N VAL A 243 -9.62 -6.75 -11.85
CA VAL A 243 -9.02 -7.57 -12.91
C VAL A 243 -10.04 -8.60 -13.33
N HIS A 244 -10.73 -8.36 -14.44
CA HIS A 244 -11.73 -9.27 -15.00
C HIS A 244 -11.24 -9.89 -16.32
N ASN A 245 -11.22 -11.22 -16.37
CA ASN A 245 -10.55 -11.99 -17.42
C ASN A 245 -9.06 -11.60 -17.55
N ASN A 246 -8.73 -10.76 -18.52
CA ASN A 246 -7.36 -10.35 -18.86
C ASN A 246 -7.12 -8.85 -18.70
N THR A 247 -8.14 -8.09 -18.32
CA THR A 247 -8.10 -6.64 -18.30
C THR A 247 -8.23 -6.16 -16.86
N MET A 248 -7.34 -5.26 -16.47
CA MET A 248 -7.46 -4.47 -15.27
C MET A 248 -8.30 -3.24 -15.58
N TYR A 249 -9.45 -3.12 -14.92
CA TYR A 249 -10.26 -1.92 -14.89
C TYR A 249 -10.00 -1.23 -13.56
N VAL A 250 -9.65 0.05 -13.60
CA VAL A 250 -9.44 0.85 -12.40
C VAL A 250 -10.34 2.07 -12.44
N THR A 251 -11.08 2.31 -11.35
CA THR A 251 -11.97 3.47 -11.23
C THR A 251 -11.71 4.20 -9.93
N PHE A 252 -11.71 5.53 -10.00
CA PHE A 252 -11.54 6.43 -8.88
C PHE A 252 -12.79 7.29 -8.75
N THR A 253 -13.19 7.62 -7.52
CA THR A 253 -14.35 8.48 -7.28
C THR A 253 -14.09 9.40 -6.10
N ASN A 254 -14.42 10.66 -6.26
CA ASN A 254 -14.44 11.66 -5.20
C ASN A 254 -15.76 12.46 -5.33
N GLU A 255 -16.31 12.91 -4.20
CA GLU A 255 -17.62 13.58 -4.16
C GLU A 255 -17.68 14.83 -5.04
N ARG A 256 -16.58 15.60 -5.08
CA ARG A 256 -16.49 16.87 -5.79
C ARG A 256 -15.98 16.71 -7.21
N LEU A 257 -15.01 15.83 -7.43
CA LEU A 257 -14.32 15.66 -8.71
C LEU A 257 -14.97 14.60 -9.63
N GLY A 258 -15.96 13.87 -9.13
CA GLY A 258 -16.66 12.84 -9.89
C GLY A 258 -15.85 11.54 -10.02
N THR A 259 -16.06 10.84 -11.13
CA THR A 259 -15.49 9.50 -11.37
C THR A 259 -14.56 9.53 -12.59
N VAL A 260 -13.39 8.93 -12.44
CA VAL A 260 -12.39 8.72 -13.51
C VAL A 260 -12.11 7.22 -13.62
N GLY A 261 -12.09 6.67 -14.83
CA GLY A 261 -11.94 5.24 -15.08
C GLY A 261 -10.95 4.95 -16.20
N HIS A 262 -10.10 3.94 -16.01
CA HIS A 262 -9.12 3.49 -17.00
C HIS A 262 -9.16 1.97 -17.16
N ALA A 263 -8.68 1.47 -18.29
CA ALA A 263 -8.49 0.04 -18.53
C ALA A 263 -7.12 -0.26 -19.14
N VAL A 264 -6.47 -1.31 -18.66
CA VAL A 264 -5.24 -1.86 -19.26
C VAL A 264 -5.35 -3.37 -19.41
N SER A 265 -5.02 -3.85 -20.60
CA SER A 265 -4.90 -5.29 -20.85
C SER A 265 -3.63 -5.82 -20.21
N LEU A 266 -3.74 -6.71 -19.24
CA LEU A 266 -2.61 -7.36 -18.57
C LEU A 266 -2.00 -8.52 -19.39
N VAL A 267 -2.39 -8.62 -20.68
CA VAL A 267 -1.86 -9.60 -21.63
C VAL A 267 -1.38 -8.95 -22.95
N GLN A 268 -1.55 -7.63 -23.07
CA GLN A 268 -1.04 -6.83 -24.20
C GLN A 268 -0.16 -5.67 -23.70
N GLY A 269 -0.32 -5.26 -22.44
CA GLY A 269 0.44 -4.16 -21.85
C GLY A 269 -0.02 -2.81 -22.38
N VAL A 270 0.93 -1.88 -22.41
CA VAL A 270 0.71 -0.46 -22.73
C VAL A 270 1.42 -0.01 -24.00
N ASP A 271 2.49 -0.70 -24.40
CA ASP A 271 3.24 -0.44 -25.63
C ASP A 271 4.12 -1.65 -26.02
N GLU A 272 4.80 -1.54 -27.16
CA GLU A 272 5.67 -2.58 -27.71
C GLU A 272 7.00 -2.78 -26.96
N LEU A 273 7.34 -1.88 -26.03
CA LEU A 273 8.54 -2.00 -25.20
C LEU A 273 8.30 -2.93 -24.00
N ASP A 274 7.04 -3.18 -23.65
CA ASP A 274 6.67 -4.11 -22.60
C ASP A 274 6.96 -5.57 -23.01
N ASN A 275 6.89 -6.47 -22.04
CA ASN A 275 6.77 -7.90 -22.33
C ASN A 275 5.59 -8.12 -23.29
N ALA A 276 5.79 -8.89 -24.35
CA ALA A 276 4.75 -9.16 -25.36
C ALA A 276 3.48 -9.83 -24.80
N GLN A 277 3.56 -10.40 -23.60
CA GLN A 277 2.42 -10.93 -22.86
C GLN A 277 2.12 -10.14 -21.59
N SER A 278 2.75 -8.98 -21.36
CA SER A 278 2.59 -8.14 -20.18
C SER A 278 2.72 -8.99 -18.90
N TYR A 279 1.70 -9.04 -18.05
CA TYR A 279 1.62 -9.85 -16.83
C TYR A 279 0.92 -11.19 -17.04
N GLY A 280 0.75 -11.62 -18.29
CA GLY A 280 0.05 -12.84 -18.69
C GLY A 280 0.68 -14.13 -18.15
N GLY A 281 1.95 -14.06 -17.72
CA GLY A 281 2.68 -15.15 -17.10
C GLY A 281 2.97 -14.96 -15.61
N ASP A 282 2.35 -14.00 -14.93
CA ASP A 282 2.61 -13.72 -13.53
C ASP A 282 1.57 -14.28 -12.58
N SER A 283 2.02 -14.53 -11.35
CA SER A 283 1.19 -14.73 -10.17
C SER A 283 1.00 -13.37 -9.51
N LEU A 284 -0.23 -12.95 -9.25
CA LEU A 284 -0.55 -11.59 -8.82
C LEU A 284 -1.25 -11.61 -7.45
N TYR A 285 -1.06 -10.54 -6.67
CA TYR A 285 -1.77 -10.32 -5.42
C TYR A 285 -1.99 -8.84 -5.16
N PHE A 286 -3.06 -8.50 -4.44
CA PHE A 286 -3.33 -7.13 -4.03
C PHE A 286 -2.50 -6.70 -2.82
N LYS A 287 -2.26 -5.39 -2.72
CA LYS A 287 -1.73 -4.73 -1.51
C LYS A 287 -2.51 -3.44 -1.25
N ALA A 288 -2.65 -3.05 0.01
CA ALA A 288 -3.31 -1.82 0.42
C ALA A 288 -2.75 -1.35 1.78
N GLY A 289 -2.63 -0.04 1.96
CA GLY A 289 -2.10 0.56 3.20
C GLY A 289 -1.27 1.80 2.91
N ALA A 290 -0.18 1.98 3.65
CA ALA A 290 0.75 3.09 3.49
C ALA A 290 2.14 2.58 3.07
N TYR A 291 2.42 2.57 1.77
CA TYR A 291 3.76 2.29 1.24
C TYR A 291 4.49 3.60 0.94
N ASN A 292 5.35 4.02 1.86
CA ASN A 292 5.99 5.33 1.84
C ASN A 292 7.03 5.42 0.71
N GLN A 293 6.88 6.38 -0.19
CA GLN A 293 7.78 6.52 -1.35
C GLN A 293 8.94 7.49 -1.09
N CYS A 294 8.90 8.21 0.04
CA CYS A 294 9.91 9.17 0.44
C CYS A 294 11.09 8.46 1.16
N SER A 295 11.93 7.76 0.39
CA SER A 295 13.11 7.06 0.94
C SER A 295 14.13 8.04 1.52
N THR A 296 14.77 7.65 2.63
CA THR A 296 15.93 8.40 3.16
C THR A 296 17.25 8.14 2.42
N ARG A 297 17.24 7.26 1.41
CA ARG A 297 18.43 7.01 0.59
C ARG A 297 18.78 8.24 -0.24
N THR A 298 20.09 8.51 -0.33
CA THR A 298 20.67 9.71 -0.97
C THR A 298 21.48 9.39 -2.22
N GLN A 299 21.41 8.15 -2.69
CA GLN A 299 22.15 7.70 -3.88
C GLN A 299 21.57 8.33 -5.15
N ASP A 300 22.37 8.41 -6.21
CA ASP A 300 21.85 8.83 -7.51
C ASP A 300 20.80 7.82 -8.02
N GLY A 301 19.73 8.34 -8.61
CA GLY A 301 18.68 7.52 -9.21
C GLY A 301 17.33 8.20 -9.15
N PHE A 302 16.38 7.62 -9.88
CA PHE A 302 15.00 8.10 -9.93
C PHE A 302 14.31 8.03 -8.56
N TRP A 303 14.61 6.98 -7.78
CA TRP A 303 13.84 6.62 -6.57
C TRP A 303 14.27 7.30 -5.26
N TYR A 304 15.42 7.97 -5.25
CA TYR A 304 16.11 8.32 -4.01
C TYR A 304 15.99 9.82 -3.71
N ALA A 305 14.89 10.18 -3.05
CA ALA A 305 14.57 11.57 -2.68
C ALA A 305 15.39 12.11 -1.49
N GLY A 306 16.12 11.25 -0.76
CA GLY A 306 16.87 11.65 0.42
C GLY A 306 15.99 12.32 1.48
N CYS A 307 14.81 11.76 1.73
CA CYS A 307 13.89 12.30 2.73
C CYS A 307 14.50 12.25 4.13
N ALA A 308 14.13 13.21 4.98
CA ALA A 308 14.59 13.19 6.36
C ALA A 308 13.97 11.99 7.09
N GLY A 309 14.68 11.49 8.10
CA GLY A 309 14.27 10.34 8.90
C GLY A 309 15.43 9.87 9.76
N THR A 310 15.23 9.95 11.07
CA THR A 310 16.21 9.56 12.08
C THR A 310 16.15 8.06 12.38
N GLY A 311 14.99 7.44 12.18
CA GLY A 311 14.69 6.07 12.61
C GLY A 311 14.17 5.99 14.05
N ASP A 312 14.08 7.13 14.76
CA ASP A 312 13.32 7.26 16.00
C ASP A 312 11.92 7.76 15.67
N TRP A 313 10.90 6.93 15.92
CA TRP A 313 9.52 7.24 15.56
C TRP A 313 9.01 8.54 16.18
N GLN A 314 9.32 8.83 17.44
CA GLN A 314 8.79 10.02 18.11
C GLN A 314 9.38 11.30 17.51
N VAL A 315 10.67 11.25 17.16
CA VAL A 315 11.35 12.34 16.46
C VAL A 315 10.78 12.51 15.05
N ASP A 316 10.69 11.43 14.29
CA ASP A 316 10.25 11.45 12.89
C ASP A 316 8.79 11.88 12.77
N ARG A 317 7.92 11.44 13.67
CA ARG A 317 6.53 11.91 13.78
C ARG A 317 6.45 13.41 14.03
N THR A 318 7.27 13.92 14.97
CA THR A 318 7.30 15.35 15.31
C THR A 318 7.79 16.21 14.12
N ASN A 319 8.74 15.69 13.35
CA ASN A 319 9.30 16.39 12.19
C ASN A 319 8.42 16.33 10.93
N GLY A 320 7.41 15.47 10.91
CA GLY A 320 6.60 15.20 9.73
C GLY A 320 7.26 14.25 8.72
N ASP A 321 8.21 13.43 9.16
CA ASP A 321 9.02 12.51 8.35
C ASP A 321 8.35 11.13 8.22
N TYR A 322 7.08 11.10 7.81
CA TYR A 322 6.28 9.89 7.69
C TYR A 322 5.15 10.06 6.67
N THR A 323 4.40 8.99 6.42
CA THR A 323 3.09 9.07 5.77
C THR A 323 2.05 8.32 6.58
N GLN A 324 0.79 8.76 6.51
CA GLN A 324 -0.34 8.16 7.20
C GLN A 324 -1.57 8.17 6.29
N VAL A 325 -2.29 7.05 6.27
CA VAL A 325 -3.46 6.82 5.44
C VAL A 325 -4.54 6.11 6.27
N SER A 326 -5.78 6.55 6.16
CA SER A 326 -6.91 5.99 6.92
C SER A 326 -7.99 5.46 5.97
N PHE A 327 -8.32 4.18 6.11
CA PHE A 327 -9.33 3.51 5.30
C PHE A 327 -10.64 3.41 6.07
N SER A 328 -11.74 3.90 5.48
CA SER A 328 -13.10 3.65 5.98
C SER A 328 -13.73 2.40 5.35
N ARG A 329 -13.16 1.92 4.25
CA ARG A 329 -13.56 0.67 3.58
C ARG A 329 -12.37 0.01 2.91
N LEU A 330 -12.25 -1.31 3.06
CA LEU A 330 -11.37 -2.16 2.25
C LEU A 330 -12.05 -3.52 2.06
N VAL A 331 -12.30 -3.90 0.81
CA VAL A 331 -12.97 -5.17 0.47
C VAL A 331 -12.25 -5.82 -0.70
N VAL A 332 -11.98 -7.12 -0.59
CA VAL A 332 -11.50 -7.96 -1.70
C VAL A 332 -12.51 -9.04 -2.02
N GLY A 333 -12.54 -9.46 -3.28
CA GLY A 333 -13.47 -10.49 -3.73
C GLY A 333 -13.26 -10.91 -5.18
N PRO A 334 -14.20 -11.72 -5.73
CA PRO A 334 -14.14 -12.13 -7.12
C PRO A 334 -14.25 -10.92 -8.06
N SER A 335 -13.63 -11.04 -9.23
CA SER A 335 -13.81 -10.05 -10.29
C SER A 335 -15.24 -10.03 -10.80
N VAL A 336 -15.65 -8.88 -11.34
CA VAL A 336 -16.97 -8.70 -11.95
C VAL A 336 -16.82 -8.20 -13.39
N PRO A 337 -17.76 -8.49 -14.30
CA PRO A 337 -17.82 -7.81 -15.59
C PRO A 337 -17.83 -6.29 -15.39
N PHE A 338 -17.07 -5.55 -16.21
CA PHE A 338 -17.04 -4.10 -16.12
C PHE A 338 -18.25 -3.50 -16.86
N GLU A 339 -18.98 -2.62 -16.18
CA GLU A 339 -20.21 -1.98 -16.70
C GLU A 339 -20.07 -0.45 -16.85
N GLY A 340 -18.88 0.12 -16.59
CA GLY A 340 -18.64 1.56 -16.62
C GLY A 340 -18.15 2.10 -17.96
N ALA A 341 -17.92 3.41 -18.02
CA ALA A 341 -17.13 4.06 -19.07
C ALA A 341 -15.64 4.03 -18.66
N VAL A 342 -14.75 3.78 -19.61
CA VAL A 342 -13.30 3.93 -19.46
C VAL A 342 -12.82 5.00 -20.42
N GLU A 343 -11.86 5.82 -19.98
CA GLU A 343 -11.11 6.74 -20.84
C GLU A 343 -10.01 6.03 -21.63
#